data_AF-A0A7K3VUC2-F1
#
_entry.id   AF-A0A7K3VUC2-F1
#
_cell.length_a   1.000
_cell.length_b   1.000
_cell.length_c   1.000
_cell.angle_alpha   90.00
_cell.angle_beta   90.00
_cell.angle_gamma   90.00
#
_symmetry.space_group_name_H-M   'P 1'
#
loop_
_entity.id
_entity.type
_entity.pdbx_description
1 polymer ?
#
loop_
_entity_poly.entity_id
_entity_poly.type
_entity_poly.pdbx_seq_one_letter_code
_entity_poly.pdbx_strand_id
1 'polypeptide(L)' 'IGGAGDDTYVVDNAGDVVTENAGEGNDTVKTALAAYTLGANVENLVYTGTAAFAGTGNELANAITGGAGADTL' A
#
# COMPACT_ATOMS: atom_id res chain seq x y z
N ILE A 1 4.69 -1.33 -12.16
CA ILE A 1 3.84 -0.76 -13.23
C ILE A 1 2.72 -1.73 -13.45
N GLY A 2 1.49 -1.36 -13.08
CA GLY A 2 0.27 -2.10 -13.38
C GLY A 2 -0.48 -1.52 -14.57
N GLY A 3 -0.58 -0.20 -14.69
CA GLY A 3 -1.23 0.44 -15.83
C GLY A 3 -2.74 0.56 -15.61
N ALA A 4 -3.54 0.57 -16.69
CA ALA A 4 -4.98 0.80 -16.57
C ALA A 4 -5.74 -0.38 -15.92
N GLY A 5 -6.64 -0.05 -15.00
CA GLY A 5 -7.46 -0.98 -14.22
C GLY A 5 -7.17 -0.86 -12.73
N ASP A 6 -7.94 -1.59 -11.93
CA ASP A 6 -7.69 -1.70 -10.49
C ASP A 6 -6.65 -2.81 -10.25
N ASP A 7 -5.42 -2.44 -9.90
CA ASP A 7 -4.31 -3.35 -9.72
C ASP A 7 -4.04 -3.70 -8.26
N THR A 8 -3.36 -4.84 -8.05
CA THR A 8 -2.89 -5.28 -6.73
C THR A 8 -1.42 -5.63 -6.75
N TYR A 9 -0.66 -4.95 -5.91
CA TYR A 9 0.77 -5.18 -5.68
C TYR A 9 0.97 -5.92 -4.38
N VAL A 10 1.86 -6.93 -4.40
CA VAL A 10 2.37 -7.54 -3.18
C VAL A 10 3.80 -7.05 -3.00
N VAL A 11 4.04 -6.31 -1.91
CA VAL A 11 5.36 -5.81 -1.53
C VAL A 11 5.86 -6.62 -0.35
N ASP A 12 6.81 -7.52 -0.62
CA ASP A 12 7.42 -8.39 0.39
C ASP A 12 8.88 -8.02 0.68
N ASN A 13 9.47 -7.13 -0.12
CA ASN A 13 10.79 -6.60 0.08
C ASN A 13 10.78 -5.06 0.08
N ALA A 14 11.59 -4.45 0.94
CA ALA A 14 11.71 -2.99 1.01
C ALA A 14 12.32 -2.37 -0.28
N GLY A 15 12.93 -3.17 -1.15
CA GLY A 15 13.42 -2.76 -2.45
C GLY A 15 12.38 -2.80 -3.57
N ASP A 16 11.18 -3.33 -3.33
CA ASP A 16 10.14 -3.37 -4.35
C ASP A 16 9.58 -1.96 -4.62
N VAL A 17 9.39 -1.65 -5.90
CA VAL A 17 8.87 -0.36 -6.34
C VAL A 17 7.53 -0.56 -7.03
N VAL A 18 6.51 0.12 -6.50
CA VAL A 18 5.20 0.25 -7.11
C VAL A 18 5.16 1.55 -7.90
N THR A 19 4.63 1.51 -9.11
CA THR A 19 4.58 2.67 -10.01
C THR A 19 3.28 2.64 -10.76
N GLU A 20 2.43 3.63 -10.52
CA GLU A 20 1.12 3.83 -11.14
C GLU A 20 1.00 5.23 -11.73
N ASN A 21 0.19 5.37 -12.78
CA ASN A 21 -0.13 6.68 -13.34
C ASN A 21 -1.49 7.18 -12.84
N ALA A 22 -1.66 8.50 -12.88
CA ALA A 22 -2.87 9.13 -12.41
C ALA A 22 -4.08 8.74 -13.26
N GLY A 23 -5.18 8.36 -12.60
CA GLY A 23 -6.46 8.06 -13.24
C GLY A 23 -6.50 6.71 -13.95
N GLU A 24 -5.59 5.80 -13.60
CA GLU A 24 -5.55 4.45 -14.16
C GLU A 24 -6.40 3.44 -13.39
N GLY A 25 -6.76 3.70 -12.13
CA GLY A 25 -7.65 2.81 -11.36
C GLY A 25 -7.77 3.20 -9.90
N ASN A 26 -8.24 2.25 -9.10
CA ASN A 26 -8.20 2.26 -7.64
C ASN A 26 -7.33 1.10 -7.13
N ASP A 27 -6.07 1.41 -6.86
CA ASP A 27 -5.00 0.43 -6.74
C ASP A 27 -4.72 0.03 -5.29
N THR A 28 -4.24 -1.20 -5.10
CA THR A 28 -3.98 -1.75 -3.76
C THR A 28 -2.56 -2.26 -3.60
N VAL A 29 -1.86 -1.78 -2.58
CA VAL A 29 -0.66 -2.44 -2.07
C VAL A 29 -1.02 -3.36 -0.90
N LYS A 30 -0.50 -4.58 -0.94
CA LYS A 30 -0.51 -5.53 0.18
C LYS A 30 0.91 -5.77 0.65
N THR A 31 1.16 -5.68 1.95
CA THR A 31 2.51 -5.88 2.50
C THR A 31 2.50 -6.53 3.87
N ALA A 32 3.55 -7.27 4.18
CA ALA A 32 3.84 -7.78 5.51
C ALA A 32 5.06 -7.10 6.16
N LEU A 33 5.62 -6.07 5.51
CA LEU A 33 6.73 -5.28 6.05
C LEU A 33 6.31 -4.50 7.30
N ALA A 34 7.24 -4.25 8.22
CA ALA A 34 6.96 -3.51 9.45
C ALA A 34 6.54 -2.04 9.22
N ALA A 35 6.89 -1.46 8.07
CA ALA A 35 6.46 -0.14 7.67
C ALA A 35 6.33 -0.04 6.14
N TYR A 36 5.39 0.77 5.67
CA TYR A 36 5.25 1.07 4.25
C TYR A 36 4.59 2.42 4.00
N THR A 37 5.06 3.13 2.98
CA THR A 37 4.48 4.40 2.52
C THR A 37 3.97 4.22 1.10
N LEU A 38 2.71 4.56 0.85
CA LEU A 38 2.13 4.50 -0.49
C LEU A 38 2.89 5.44 -1.44
N GLY A 39 3.23 4.92 -2.64
CA GLY A 39 3.65 5.75 -3.76
C GLY A 39 2.48 6.59 -4.29
N ALA A 40 2.77 7.56 -5.16
CA ALA A 40 1.72 8.34 -5.83
C ALA A 40 0.77 7.44 -6.65
N ASN A 41 -0.47 7.89 -6.81
CA ASN A 41 -1.51 7.20 -7.61
C ASN A 41 -1.84 5.79 -7.12
N VAL A 42 -1.69 5.53 -5.82
CA VAL A 42 -2.16 4.29 -5.18
C VAL A 42 -3.06 4.67 -4.02
N GLU A 43 -4.23 4.06 -3.96
CA GLU A 43 -5.30 4.50 -3.07
C GLU A 43 -5.38 3.64 -1.81
N ASN A 44 -5.02 2.35 -1.89
CA ASN A 44 -5.26 1.40 -0.81
C ASN A 44 -3.97 0.74 -0.31
N LEU A 45 -3.83 0.65 1.00
CA LEU A 45 -2.77 -0.09 1.68
C LEU A 45 -3.37 -1.13 2.62
N VAL A 46 -2.97 -2.39 2.47
CA VAL A 46 -3.43 -3.50 3.30
C VAL A 46 -2.22 -4.19 3.93
N TYR A 47 -2.10 -4.11 5.24
CA TYR A 47 -1.15 -4.91 5.99
C TYR A 47 -1.65 -6.35 6.13
N THR A 48 -0.82 -7.32 5.74
CA THR A 48 -1.16 -8.76 5.77
C THR A 48 -0.43 -9.53 6.87
N GLY A 49 0.42 -8.84 7.65
CA GLY A 49 1.13 -9.42 8.77
C GLY A 49 0.34 -9.39 10.08
N THR A 50 0.98 -9.87 11.14
CA THR A 50 0.41 -9.93 12.50
C THR A 50 1.21 -9.13 13.54
N ALA A 51 2.36 -8.55 13.14
CA ALA A 51 3.19 -7.72 14.00
C ALA A 51 2.68 -6.27 14.02
N ALA A 52 3.32 -5.42 14.83
CA ALA A 52 3.08 -3.98 14.77
C ALA A 52 3.51 -3.41 13.41
N PHE A 53 2.66 -2.57 12.82
CA PHE A 53 2.85 -1.99 11.51
C PHE A 53 2.75 -0.46 11.52
N ALA A 54 3.57 0.20 10.70
CA ALA A 54 3.47 1.62 10.41
C ALA A 54 3.09 1.84 8.93
N GLY A 55 1.82 2.17 8.68
CA GLY A 55 1.32 2.57 7.38
C GLY A 55 1.41 4.08 7.19
N THR A 56 1.71 4.55 5.99
CA THR A 56 1.64 5.97 5.65
C THR A 56 1.02 6.14 4.27
N GLY A 57 0.01 7.00 4.18
CA GLY A 57 -0.64 7.36 2.92
C GLY A 57 0.20 8.29 2.05
N ASN A 58 -0.43 8.79 0.99
CA ASN A 58 0.10 9.80 0.08
C ASN A 58 -0.84 11.04 0.08
N GLU A 59 -0.76 11.89 -0.95
CA GLU A 59 -1.57 13.12 -1.05
C GLU A 59 -3.04 12.88 -1.45
N LEU A 60 -3.44 11.63 -1.71
CA LEU A 60 -4.80 11.25 -2.10
C LEU A 60 -5.68 10.94 -0.87
N ALA A 61 -6.93 10.57 -1.13
CA ALA A 61 -7.80 9.98 -0.11
C ALA A 61 -7.47 8.48 0.03
N ASN A 62 -6.59 8.13 0.96
CA ASN A 62 -6.16 6.73 1.13
C ASN A 62 -7.08 5.93 2.06
N ALA A 63 -7.22 4.63 1.76
CA ALA A 63 -7.76 3.63 2.67
C ALA A 63 -6.62 2.73 3.17
N ILE A 64 -6.34 2.76 4.47
CA ILE A 64 -5.26 1.98 5.09
C ILE A 64 -5.88 0.97 6.07
N THR A 65 -5.62 -0.32 5.82
CA THR A 65 -6.06 -1.43 6.66
C THR A 65 -4.85 -2.01 7.39
N GLY A 66 -4.82 -1.86 8.72
CA GLY A 66 -3.85 -2.50 9.61
C GLY A 66 -4.15 -3.98 9.89
N GLY A 67 -3.29 -4.61 10.68
CA GLY A 67 -3.43 -5.99 11.15
C GLY A 67 -3.88 -6.08 12.60
N ALA A 68 -3.57 -7.22 13.23
CA ALA A 68 -3.89 -7.47 14.65
C ALA A 68 -2.87 -6.83 15.63
N GLY A 69 -1.83 -6.18 15.11
CA GLY A 69 -0.77 -5.55 15.88
C GLY A 69 -1.18 -4.19 16.46
N ALA A 70 -0.23 -3.58 17.18
CA ALA A 70 -0.35 -2.20 17.62
C ALA A 70 0.12 -1.28 16.48
N ASP A 71 -0.80 -0.90 15.60
CA ASP A 71 -0.46 -0.22 14.35
C ASP A 71 -0.54 1.31 14.45
N THR A 72 0.24 1.98 13.61
CA THR A 72 0.17 3.43 13.35
C THR A 72 -0.17 3.65 11.88
N LEU A 73 -1.29 4.29 11.58
CA LEU A 73 -1.85 4.45 10.22
C LEU A 73 -2.11 5.92 9.89
#